data_AF-A0A934YE46-F1
#
_entry.id   AF-A0A934YE46-F1
#
_cell.length_a   1.000
_cell.length_b   1.000
_cell.length_c   1.000
_cell.angle_alpha   90.00
_cell.angle_beta   90.00
_cell.angle_gamma   90.00
#
_symmetry.space_group_name_H-M   'P 1'
#
loop_
_entity.id
_entity.type
_entity.pdbx_description
1 polymer ?
#
loop_
_entity_poly.entity_id
_entity_poly.type
_entity_poly.pdbx_seq_one_letter_code
_entity_poly.pdbx_strand_id
1 'polypeptide(L)'
;MSNYNRIFPKETTEGHVSLIGNLIITKSNNSLYESEIDIHQLLYIYIVVDRDGRSLLFFFDHYQHWIPTDFTGFRKMYEDLSNLLVINEVILFQNIFKKEKLKKLIWRKLISSNYQLISDKVNHDYTKGIEIQSDNITFIDWDTIAKSYKNIEGIHYEQSPYDQTITKFNYPVRIGNVILNELTAFENKRDDVPILHFYTQCYNDDSSDKSYFELRDQLIQDFGDKESYLGYERDDQKCYSFNAEGMTISIVYTYDSEYGFEGGYTSIEIKNKREYPELLIDSEYEKKGQIDDYLYIDEEIETSSNYKFNPRIKQKFSKLNANMINKPIIWMDIKNDSIGFAYKKYYQVFKRSQIKSFSIQNVLPAKGSGGGYLQINLSDNSYTNIFSGKCHIFDEYVKKISGLTGIQVSIAEEYYDS
;
A
#
# COMPACT_ATOMS: atom_id res chain seq x y z
N MET A 1 8.97 -12.70 43.24
CA MET A 1 9.82 -13.29 42.19
C MET A 1 9.70 -14.80 42.29
N SER A 2 8.84 -15.42 41.47
CA SER A 2 8.76 -16.89 41.40
C SER A 2 9.95 -17.42 40.61
N ASN A 3 10.73 -18.31 41.21
CA ASN A 3 11.81 -19.06 40.57
C ASN A 3 11.25 -19.95 39.46
N TYR A 4 11.10 -19.41 38.25
CA TYR A 4 11.06 -20.24 37.05
C TYR A 4 12.50 -20.56 36.68
N ASN A 5 12.83 -21.85 36.54
CA ASN A 5 14.15 -22.24 36.07
C ASN A 5 14.31 -21.72 34.63
N ARG A 6 15.24 -20.78 34.44
CA ARG A 6 15.70 -20.31 33.12
C ARG A 6 16.48 -21.44 32.44
N ILE A 7 15.76 -22.40 31.87
CA ILE A 7 16.33 -23.50 31.09
C ILE A 7 16.25 -23.09 29.63
N PHE A 8 17.40 -23.00 28.96
CA PHE A 8 17.48 -22.71 27.54
C PHE A 8 17.55 -24.01 26.73
N PRO A 9 17.04 -24.04 25.48
CA PRO A 9 17.31 -25.11 24.54
C PRO A 9 18.80 -25.37 24.38
N LYS A 10 19.15 -26.61 24.05
CA LYS A 10 20.54 -26.96 23.75
C LYS A 10 20.93 -26.29 22.43
N GLU A 11 21.98 -25.47 22.47
CA GLU A 11 22.49 -24.81 21.28
C GLU A 11 23.07 -25.80 20.26
N THR A 12 22.91 -25.48 18.99
CA THR A 12 23.30 -26.25 17.81
C THR A 12 24.19 -25.42 16.90
N THR A 13 24.90 -26.09 15.99
CA THR A 13 25.79 -25.45 15.00
C THR A 13 25.08 -25.04 13.71
N GLU A 14 23.74 -25.08 13.65
CA GLU A 14 22.96 -24.70 12.45
C GLU A 14 22.96 -23.20 12.17
N GLY A 15 23.21 -22.40 13.20
CA GLY A 15 23.29 -20.96 13.11
C GLY A 15 23.96 -20.36 14.35
N HIS A 16 24.38 -19.11 14.19
CA HIS A 16 24.98 -18.31 15.24
C HIS A 16 24.20 -17.00 15.36
N VAL A 17 23.93 -16.60 16.59
CA VAL A 17 23.32 -15.31 16.91
C VAL A 17 24.16 -14.59 17.95
N SER A 18 24.28 -13.27 17.77
CA SER A 18 25.02 -12.40 18.69
C SER A 18 24.36 -11.03 18.78
N LEU A 19 24.50 -10.39 19.93
CA LEU A 19 24.19 -8.97 20.11
C LEU A 19 25.51 -8.20 20.13
N ILE A 20 25.70 -7.31 19.15
CA ILE A 20 26.88 -6.45 19.02
C ILE A 20 26.42 -5.00 19.08
N GLY A 21 26.67 -4.33 20.22
CA GLY A 21 26.11 -3.02 20.49
C GLY A 21 24.58 -3.09 20.55
N ASN A 22 23.90 -2.46 19.59
CA ASN A 22 22.43 -2.46 19.49
C ASN A 22 21.91 -3.34 18.34
N LEU A 23 22.78 -4.12 17.69
CA LEU A 23 22.43 -4.95 16.55
C LEU A 23 22.42 -6.43 16.94
N ILE A 24 21.28 -7.09 16.74
CA ILE A 24 21.20 -8.55 16.77
C ILE A 24 21.56 -9.04 15.38
N ILE A 25 22.65 -9.81 15.28
CA ILE A 25 23.14 -10.38 14.03
C ILE A 25 22.97 -11.88 14.08
N THR A 26 22.26 -12.43 13.10
CA THR A 26 22.06 -13.86 12.92
C THR A 26 22.68 -14.32 11.62
N LYS A 27 23.47 -15.39 11.67
CA LYS A 27 24.05 -16.07 10.51
C LYS A 27 23.68 -17.54 10.56
N SER A 28 23.22 -18.10 9.45
CA SER A 28 22.78 -19.50 9.40
C SER A 28 23.07 -20.12 8.05
N ASN A 29 23.13 -21.45 8.00
CA ASN A 29 23.14 -22.19 6.73
C ASN A 29 21.82 -22.06 5.95
N ASN A 30 20.76 -21.56 6.60
CA ASN A 30 19.48 -21.25 5.98
C ASN A 30 19.28 -19.73 5.95
N SER A 31 19.24 -19.14 4.75
CA SER A 31 19.09 -17.71 4.54
C SER A 31 17.79 -17.12 5.10
N LEU A 32 16.77 -17.96 5.37
CA LEU A 32 15.53 -17.52 6.04
C LEU A 32 15.75 -17.01 7.46
N TYR A 33 16.86 -17.39 8.10
CA TYR A 33 17.21 -16.97 9.46
C TYR A 33 18.36 -15.97 9.50
N GLU A 34 18.86 -15.52 8.34
CA GLU A 34 19.84 -14.43 8.31
C GLU A 34 19.13 -13.11 8.57
N SER A 35 19.61 -12.36 9.56
CA SER A 35 18.97 -11.12 10.00
C SER A 35 19.97 -10.17 10.62
N GLU A 36 19.76 -8.88 10.41
CA GLU A 36 20.36 -7.80 11.18
C GLU A 36 19.21 -6.94 11.73
N ILE A 37 19.08 -6.91 13.06
CA ILE A 37 17.95 -6.28 13.75
C ILE A 37 18.49 -5.15 14.62
N ASP A 38 18.00 -3.94 14.39
CA ASP A 38 18.31 -2.78 15.23
C ASP A 38 17.31 -2.68 16.38
N ILE A 39 17.81 -2.84 17.62
CA ILE A 39 16.98 -2.81 18.83
C ILE A 39 16.23 -1.48 18.97
N HIS A 40 16.75 -0.37 18.45
CA HIS A 40 16.08 0.94 18.55
C HIS A 40 14.80 1.01 17.70
N GLN A 41 14.76 0.26 16.60
CA GLN A 41 13.64 0.21 15.65
C GLN A 41 12.63 -0.89 16.01
N LEU A 42 12.97 -1.78 16.95
CA LEU A 42 12.13 -2.89 17.35
C LEU A 42 10.78 -2.42 17.93
N LEU A 43 9.70 -3.02 17.45
CA LEU A 43 8.33 -2.71 17.85
C LEU A 43 7.75 -3.80 18.76
N TYR A 44 8.01 -5.07 18.48
CA TYR A 44 7.52 -6.18 19.31
C TYR A 44 8.32 -7.47 19.11
N ILE A 45 8.28 -8.34 20.12
CA ILE A 45 8.88 -9.67 20.13
C ILE A 45 7.84 -10.71 20.55
N TYR A 46 7.80 -11.82 19.82
CA TYR A 46 6.99 -12.98 20.15
C TYR A 46 7.86 -14.22 20.31
N ILE A 47 7.47 -15.12 21.22
CA ILE A 47 7.86 -16.53 21.16
C ILE A 47 6.89 -17.24 20.23
N VAL A 48 7.43 -17.96 19.25
CA VAL A 48 6.67 -18.75 18.28
C VAL A 48 7.18 -20.17 18.29
N VAL A 49 6.25 -21.13 18.26
CA VAL A 49 6.56 -22.52 17.91
C VAL A 49 5.91 -22.77 16.56
N ASP A 50 6.72 -23.15 15.58
CA ASP A 50 6.24 -23.40 14.23
C ASP A 50 5.52 -24.77 14.11
N ARG A 51 5.15 -25.14 12.88
CA ARG A 51 4.44 -26.41 12.61
C ARG A 51 5.31 -27.64 12.85
N ASP A 52 6.64 -27.49 12.83
CA ASP A 52 7.61 -28.56 13.05
C ASP A 52 8.02 -28.68 14.52
N GLY A 53 7.44 -27.85 15.39
CA GLY A 53 7.73 -27.83 16.82
C GLY A 53 9.08 -27.17 17.15
N ARG A 54 9.61 -26.33 16.25
CA ARG A 54 10.80 -25.51 16.48
C ARG A 54 10.40 -24.21 17.16
N SER A 55 11.12 -23.89 18.23
CA SER A 55 10.93 -22.65 19.00
C SER A 55 11.80 -21.53 18.43
N LEU A 56 11.17 -20.40 18.13
CA LEU A 56 11.72 -19.22 17.46
C LEU A 56 11.36 -17.96 18.26
N LEU A 57 12.27 -16.99 18.31
CA LEU A 57 11.89 -15.61 18.59
C LEU A 57 11.57 -14.91 17.27
N PHE A 58 10.38 -14.35 17.19
CA PHE A 58 9.96 -13.46 16.12
C PHE A 58 10.18 -12.01 16.55
N PHE A 59 10.89 -11.24 15.73
CA PHE A 59 11.15 -9.82 15.94
C PHE A 59 10.55 -9.01 14.79
N PHE A 60 9.99 -7.85 15.12
CA PHE A 60 9.50 -6.91 14.12
C PHE A 60 10.05 -5.51 14.35
N ASP A 61 10.81 -5.00 13.38
CA ASP A 61 11.45 -3.67 13.36
C ASP A 61 11.15 -2.95 12.03
N HIS A 62 9.93 -3.14 11.50
CA HIS A 62 9.50 -2.88 10.11
C HIS A 62 9.76 -4.03 9.14
N TYR A 63 10.66 -4.96 9.49
CA TYR A 63 10.87 -6.22 8.80
C TYR A 63 10.59 -7.42 9.72
N GLN A 64 10.28 -8.58 9.11
CA GLN A 64 10.03 -9.81 9.86
C GLN A 64 11.32 -10.61 10.02
N HIS A 65 11.72 -10.88 11.26
CA HIS A 65 12.90 -11.68 11.55
C HIS A 65 12.57 -12.86 12.44
N TRP A 66 13.19 -14.00 12.15
CA TRP A 66 12.97 -15.26 12.85
C TRP A 66 14.31 -15.81 13.35
N ILE A 67 14.46 -15.91 14.67
CA ILE A 67 15.70 -16.41 15.28
C ILE A 67 15.39 -17.69 16.05
N PRO A 68 15.90 -18.85 15.62
CA PRO A 68 15.79 -20.07 16.39
C PRO A 68 16.44 -19.99 17.77
N THR A 69 15.69 -20.48 18.76
CA THR A 69 16.11 -20.49 20.18
C THR A 69 17.22 -21.51 20.49
N ASP A 70 17.59 -22.33 19.51
CA ASP A 70 18.65 -23.34 19.57
C ASP A 70 19.90 -22.96 18.77
N PHE A 71 20.02 -21.72 18.30
CA PHE A 71 21.25 -21.24 17.66
C PHE A 71 22.38 -21.04 18.68
N THR A 72 23.63 -21.25 18.24
CA THR A 72 24.81 -20.98 19.06
C THR A 72 24.87 -19.51 19.43
N GLY A 73 25.02 -19.19 20.72
CA GLY A 73 25.03 -17.83 21.24
C GLY A 73 23.66 -17.27 21.61
N PHE A 74 22.56 -18.01 21.38
CA PHE A 74 21.20 -17.56 21.72
C PHE A 74 21.06 -17.20 23.19
N ARG A 75 21.58 -18.04 24.09
CA ARG A 75 21.46 -17.78 25.53
C ARG A 75 22.08 -16.44 25.90
N LYS A 76 23.30 -16.18 25.41
CA LYS A 76 24.02 -14.94 25.71
C LYS A 76 23.28 -13.74 25.11
N MET A 77 22.89 -13.82 23.83
CA MET A 77 22.13 -12.76 23.16
C MET A 77 20.84 -12.45 23.92
N TYR A 78 20.10 -13.46 24.34
CA TYR A 78 18.86 -13.28 25.09
C TYR A 78 19.08 -12.66 26.46
N GLU A 79 20.09 -13.12 27.22
CA GLU A 79 20.44 -12.55 28.53
C GLU A 79 20.82 -11.07 28.38
N ASP A 80 21.61 -10.70 27.37
CA ASP A 80 21.97 -9.31 27.07
C ASP A 80 20.73 -8.49 26.67
N LEU A 81 19.88 -9.02 25.78
CA LEU A 81 18.66 -8.38 25.32
C LEU A 81 17.65 -8.17 26.45
N SER A 82 17.47 -9.15 27.34
CA SER A 82 16.55 -9.05 28.47
C SER A 82 17.01 -8.08 29.55
N ASN A 83 18.29 -7.68 29.54
CA ASN A 83 18.77 -6.58 30.39
C ASN A 83 18.44 -5.21 29.79
N LEU A 84 18.34 -5.13 28.46
CA LEU A 84 17.97 -3.91 27.74
C LEU A 84 16.46 -3.71 27.68
N LEU A 85 15.71 -4.80 27.53
CA LEU A 85 14.26 -4.82 27.34
C LEU A 85 13.60 -5.55 28.51
N VAL A 86 12.49 -5.01 29.03
CA VAL A 86 11.69 -5.66 30.08
C VAL A 86 10.86 -6.80 29.47
N ILE A 87 11.51 -7.89 29.08
CA ILE A 87 10.88 -9.05 28.43
C ILE A 87 10.10 -9.86 29.47
N ASN A 88 8.91 -10.33 29.09
CA ASN A 88 8.13 -11.27 29.88
C ASN A 88 8.74 -12.68 29.84
N GLU A 89 9.74 -12.90 30.70
CA GLU A 89 10.44 -14.18 30.83
C GLU A 89 9.51 -15.33 31.20
N VAL A 90 8.45 -15.06 31.98
CA VAL A 90 7.48 -16.08 32.39
C VAL A 90 6.81 -16.69 31.17
N ILE A 91 6.32 -15.86 30.26
CA ILE A 91 5.70 -16.33 29.01
C ILE A 91 6.75 -17.05 28.15
N LEU A 92 7.97 -16.53 28.03
CA LEU A 92 8.99 -17.18 27.22
C LEU A 92 9.28 -18.61 27.71
N PHE A 93 9.72 -18.76 28.96
CA PHE A 93 10.21 -20.05 29.46
C PHE A 93 9.09 -21.08 29.67
N GLN A 94 7.83 -20.65 29.80
CA GLN A 94 6.67 -21.55 29.75
C GLN A 94 6.41 -22.15 28.36
N ASN A 95 6.90 -21.51 27.29
CA ASN A 95 6.59 -21.89 25.91
C ASN A 95 7.80 -22.35 25.08
N ILE A 96 9.03 -22.01 25.47
CA ILE A 96 10.27 -22.28 24.70
C ILE A 96 10.54 -23.78 24.40
N PHE A 97 9.98 -24.70 25.18
CA PHE A 97 10.10 -26.15 24.97
C PHE A 97 8.83 -26.82 24.41
N LYS A 98 7.76 -26.05 24.18
CA LYS A 98 6.53 -26.62 23.61
C LYS A 98 6.79 -27.09 22.18
N LYS A 99 6.01 -28.09 21.77
CA LYS A 99 6.06 -28.70 20.44
C LYS A 99 4.81 -28.43 19.60
N GLU A 100 3.78 -27.87 20.24
CA GLU A 100 2.55 -27.47 19.57
C GLU A 100 2.70 -26.06 19.01
N LYS A 101 2.17 -25.85 17.80
CA LYS A 101 2.16 -24.54 17.15
C LYS A 101 1.54 -23.51 18.10
N LEU A 102 2.28 -22.44 18.37
CA LEU A 102 1.80 -21.35 19.20
C LEU A 102 2.50 -20.05 18.84
N LYS A 103 1.91 -18.96 19.31
CA LYS A 103 2.47 -17.64 19.28
C LYS A 103 2.07 -16.90 20.55
N LYS A 104 3.03 -16.23 21.22
CA LYS A 104 2.77 -15.40 22.40
C LYS A 104 3.68 -14.17 22.40
N LEU A 105 3.08 -13.00 22.63
CA LEU A 105 3.81 -11.75 22.83
C LEU A 105 4.64 -11.85 24.11
N ILE A 106 5.92 -11.50 24.04
CA ILE A 106 6.81 -11.44 25.21
C ILE A 106 7.33 -10.03 25.48
N TRP A 107 7.27 -9.14 24.50
CA TRP A 107 7.65 -7.74 24.67
C TRP A 107 7.05 -6.87 23.55
N ARG A 108 6.68 -5.63 23.89
CA ARG A 108 6.23 -4.59 22.95
C ARG A 108 6.83 -3.26 23.36
N LYS A 109 7.19 -2.43 22.38
CA LYS A 109 7.58 -1.04 22.58
C LYS A 109 6.36 -0.24 23.04
N LEU A 110 6.46 0.40 24.19
CA LEU A 110 5.45 1.35 24.64
C LEU A 110 5.69 2.68 23.95
N ILE A 111 4.68 3.17 23.24
CA ILE A 111 4.70 4.45 22.53
C ILE A 111 3.65 5.33 23.20
N SER A 112 4.06 6.54 23.61
CA SER A 112 3.14 7.52 24.18
C SER A 112 2.02 7.85 23.20
N SER A 113 0.86 8.27 23.73
CA SER A 113 -0.26 8.66 22.89
C SER A 113 0.16 9.68 21.83
N ASN A 114 -0.16 9.40 20.56
CA ASN A 114 0.24 10.24 19.43
C ASN A 114 -0.95 10.81 18.64
N TYR A 115 -2.14 10.77 19.25
CA TYR A 115 -3.34 11.45 18.77
C TYR A 115 -4.06 12.15 19.91
N GLN A 116 -4.92 13.11 19.56
CA GLN A 116 -5.80 13.81 20.49
C GLN A 116 -7.19 13.98 19.86
N LEU A 117 -8.23 13.84 20.68
CA LEU A 117 -9.62 14.10 20.31
C LEU A 117 -10.06 15.48 20.79
N ILE A 118 -10.88 16.16 19.98
CA ILE A 118 -11.44 17.48 20.28
C ILE A 118 -12.91 17.30 20.69
N SER A 119 -13.20 17.38 21.98
CA SER A 119 -14.55 17.19 22.53
C SER A 119 -15.42 18.46 22.53
N ASP A 120 -14.80 19.64 22.55
CA ASP A 120 -15.49 20.88 22.95
C ASP A 120 -16.12 21.65 21.77
N LYS A 121 -15.77 21.28 20.54
CA LYS A 121 -16.25 21.92 19.31
C LYS A 121 -16.32 20.90 18.20
N VAL A 122 -17.48 20.78 17.55
CA VAL A 122 -17.62 19.93 16.37
C VAL A 122 -17.04 20.66 15.16
N ASN A 123 -15.89 20.22 14.68
CA ASN A 123 -15.31 20.66 13.42
C ASN A 123 -15.78 19.74 12.29
N HIS A 124 -16.47 20.32 11.31
CA HIS A 124 -17.05 19.59 10.16
C HIS A 124 -16.20 19.74 8.89
N ASP A 125 -14.89 19.95 9.03
CA ASP A 125 -13.99 20.21 7.90
C ASP A 125 -13.27 18.94 7.38
N TYR A 126 -13.75 17.75 7.77
CA TYR A 126 -13.33 16.47 7.19
C TYR A 126 -13.41 16.44 5.65
N THR A 127 -14.35 17.19 5.05
CA THR A 127 -14.50 17.30 3.59
C THR A 127 -13.62 18.40 2.99
N LYS A 128 -12.92 19.22 3.78
CA LYS A 128 -12.21 20.38 3.25
C LYS A 128 -10.71 20.16 3.14
N GLY A 129 -10.10 19.59 4.16
CA GLY A 129 -8.64 19.50 4.18
C GLY A 129 -8.06 19.09 5.51
N ILE A 130 -6.79 19.43 5.68
CA ILE A 130 -6.03 19.25 6.91
C ILE A 130 -5.51 20.60 7.42
N GLU A 131 -5.27 20.68 8.72
CA GLU A 131 -4.73 21.87 9.36
C GLU A 131 -3.46 21.54 10.13
N ILE A 132 -2.32 22.09 9.70
CA ILE A 132 -1.04 21.97 10.39
C ILE A 132 -1.05 22.87 11.63
N GLN A 133 -0.91 22.26 12.81
CA GLN A 133 -0.96 22.90 14.13
C GLN A 133 0.40 23.52 14.51
N SER A 134 0.92 24.43 13.69
CA SER A 134 2.11 25.24 13.99
C SER A 134 1.73 26.58 14.63
N ASP A 135 2.73 27.39 15.02
CA ASP A 135 2.51 28.78 15.49
C ASP A 135 1.75 29.62 14.45
N ASN A 136 1.98 29.34 13.16
CA ASN A 136 1.26 29.92 12.02
C ASN A 136 0.38 28.85 11.37
N ILE A 137 -0.76 28.57 11.98
CA ILE A 137 -1.72 27.56 11.52
C ILE A 137 -1.94 27.65 10.01
N THR A 138 -1.69 26.53 9.32
CA THR A 138 -1.82 26.43 7.86
C THR A 138 -2.87 25.40 7.51
N PHE A 139 -3.92 25.84 6.82
CA PHE A 139 -4.94 24.95 6.26
C PHE A 139 -4.58 24.54 4.83
N ILE A 140 -4.62 23.24 4.54
CA ILE A 140 -4.32 22.67 3.23
C ILE A 140 -5.56 21.95 2.73
N ASP A 141 -6.10 22.42 1.61
CA ASP A 141 -7.27 21.83 0.96
C ASP A 141 -6.93 20.44 0.40
N TRP A 142 -7.89 19.50 0.47
CA TRP A 142 -7.74 18.16 -0.13
C TRP A 142 -7.45 18.16 -1.62
N ASP A 143 -7.81 19.22 -2.33
CA ASP A 143 -7.60 19.40 -3.76
C ASP A 143 -6.22 20.05 -4.07
N THR A 144 -5.39 20.30 -3.05
CA THR A 144 -4.01 20.75 -3.23
C THR A 144 -3.18 19.67 -3.93
N ILE A 145 -2.69 19.98 -5.12
CA ILE A 145 -1.85 19.06 -5.91
C ILE A 145 -0.53 18.73 -5.22
N ALA A 146 -0.07 17.48 -5.37
CA ALA A 146 1.07 16.94 -4.64
C ALA A 146 2.36 17.76 -4.82
N LYS A 147 2.62 18.33 -6.01
CA LYS A 147 3.80 19.18 -6.23
C LYS A 147 3.82 20.45 -5.38
N SER A 148 2.66 20.94 -4.94
CA SER A 148 2.56 22.17 -4.13
C SER A 148 2.99 21.94 -2.68
N TYR A 149 2.93 20.71 -2.17
CA TYR A 149 3.34 20.37 -0.80
C TYR A 149 4.80 20.71 -0.51
N LYS A 150 5.67 20.67 -1.53
CA LYS A 150 7.11 21.02 -1.43
C LYS A 150 7.37 22.44 -0.94
N ASN A 151 6.41 23.33 -1.09
CA ASN A 151 6.55 24.75 -0.75
C ASN A 151 5.81 25.13 0.54
N ILE A 152 5.21 24.16 1.25
CA ILE A 152 4.44 24.43 2.46
C ILE A 152 5.36 24.33 3.67
N GLU A 153 5.37 25.37 4.50
CA GLU A 153 6.13 25.38 5.75
C GLU A 153 5.65 24.27 6.70
N GLY A 154 6.61 23.57 7.32
CA GLY A 154 6.30 22.45 8.21
C GLY A 154 6.09 21.11 7.51
N ILE A 155 6.37 21.02 6.20
CA ILE A 155 6.37 19.76 5.45
C ILE A 155 7.79 19.38 5.02
N HIS A 156 8.15 18.11 5.14
CA HIS A 156 9.41 17.56 4.64
C HIS A 156 9.22 16.17 4.00
N TYR A 157 10.27 15.67 3.36
CA TYR A 157 10.29 14.38 2.68
C TYR A 157 11.36 13.48 3.29
N GLU A 158 11.04 12.21 3.50
CA GLU A 158 11.98 11.20 3.98
C GLU A 158 11.79 9.88 3.23
N GLN A 159 12.77 8.99 3.33
CA GLN A 159 12.62 7.61 2.88
C GLN A 159 12.03 6.78 4.01
N SER A 160 10.92 6.11 3.74
CA SER A 160 10.35 5.11 4.66
C SER A 160 11.30 3.91 4.80
N PRO A 161 11.10 3.07 5.83
CA PRO A 161 11.83 1.82 5.96
C PRO A 161 11.75 0.89 4.74
N TYR A 162 10.81 1.12 3.82
CA TYR A 162 10.54 0.32 2.61
C TYR A 162 11.05 0.97 1.31
N ASP A 163 12.01 1.90 1.40
CA ASP A 163 12.60 2.63 0.27
C ASP A 163 11.57 3.42 -0.57
N GLN A 164 10.49 3.87 0.09
CA GLN A 164 9.50 4.76 -0.52
C GLN A 164 9.67 6.18 0.01
N THR A 165 9.75 7.16 -0.88
CA THR A 165 9.64 8.57 -0.53
C THR A 165 8.25 8.86 0.04
N ILE A 166 8.20 9.42 1.24
CA ILE A 166 6.96 9.81 1.92
C ILE A 166 7.01 11.27 2.36
N THR A 167 5.85 11.90 2.40
CA THR A 167 5.67 13.27 2.89
C THR A 167 5.32 13.24 4.38
N LYS A 168 6.03 14.02 5.18
CA LYS A 168 5.87 14.13 6.64
C LYS A 168 5.60 15.57 7.06
N PHE A 169 4.97 15.71 8.23
CA PHE A 169 4.61 16.99 8.82
C PHE A 169 5.43 17.19 10.11
N ASN A 170 6.04 18.36 10.27
CA ASN A 170 6.84 18.73 11.43
C ASN A 170 6.00 19.01 12.68
N TYR A 171 4.71 19.26 12.48
CA TYR A 171 3.75 19.63 13.52
C TYR A 171 2.53 18.71 13.45
N PRO A 172 1.78 18.56 14.55
CA PRO A 172 0.54 17.80 14.54
C PRO A 172 -0.43 18.29 13.46
N VAL A 173 -1.19 17.37 12.89
CA VAL A 173 -2.15 17.65 11.82
C VAL A 173 -3.56 17.38 12.34
N ARG A 174 -4.41 18.40 12.30
CA ARG A 174 -5.83 18.29 12.64
C ARG A 174 -6.65 17.95 11.40
N ILE A 175 -7.57 17.01 11.56
CA ILE A 175 -8.57 16.62 10.57
C ILE A 175 -9.89 16.48 11.32
N GLY A 176 -10.83 17.42 11.10
CA GLY A 176 -12.04 17.49 11.91
C GLY A 176 -11.72 17.59 13.40
N ASN A 177 -12.19 16.61 14.18
CA ASN A 177 -12.00 16.55 15.64
C ASN A 177 -10.87 15.61 16.08
N VAL A 178 -10.00 15.19 15.16
CA VAL A 178 -8.83 14.36 15.47
C VAL A 178 -7.55 15.14 15.13
N ILE A 179 -6.62 15.21 16.08
CA ILE A 179 -5.26 15.72 15.89
C ILE A 179 -4.30 14.53 15.86
N LEU A 180 -3.43 14.47 14.86
CA LEU A 180 -2.51 13.36 14.58
C LEU A 180 -1.07 13.87 14.58
N ASN A 181 -0.20 13.31 15.42
CA ASN A 181 1.19 13.77 15.53
C ASN A 181 2.10 13.25 14.41
N GLU A 182 1.75 12.11 13.80
CA GLU A 182 2.62 11.40 12.85
C GLU A 182 1.91 11.06 11.54
N LEU A 183 1.10 12.00 11.02
CA LEU A 183 0.48 11.83 9.72
C LEU A 183 1.55 11.70 8.64
N THR A 184 1.34 10.76 7.73
CA THR A 184 2.21 10.53 6.57
C THR A 184 1.37 10.57 5.31
N ALA A 185 1.88 11.20 4.26
CA ALA A 185 1.28 11.18 2.94
C ALA A 185 2.16 10.34 1.99
N PHE A 186 1.54 9.41 1.27
CA PHE A 186 2.24 8.65 0.24
C PHE A 186 2.35 9.46 -1.04
N GLU A 187 3.53 9.46 -1.65
CA GLU A 187 3.71 10.12 -2.93
C GLU A 187 2.90 9.43 -4.03
N ASN A 188 2.24 10.26 -4.82
CA ASN A 188 1.56 9.82 -6.02
C ASN A 188 2.58 9.58 -7.15
N LYS A 189 2.24 8.72 -8.10
CA LYS A 189 2.99 8.60 -9.36
C LYS A 189 2.96 9.88 -10.20
N ARG A 190 1.93 10.73 -9.99
CA ARG A 190 1.71 12.02 -10.64
C ARG A 190 1.75 13.13 -9.60
N ASP A 191 2.45 14.21 -9.88
CA ASP A 191 2.57 15.35 -8.96
C ASP A 191 1.58 16.49 -9.28
N ASP A 192 0.86 16.39 -10.40
CA ASP A 192 -0.18 17.30 -10.86
C ASP A 192 -1.60 16.92 -10.40
N VAL A 193 -1.71 15.96 -9.49
CA VAL A 193 -2.97 15.53 -8.86
C VAL A 193 -2.87 15.68 -7.34
N PRO A 194 -4.00 15.82 -6.61
CA PRO A 194 -3.96 15.90 -5.15
C PRO A 194 -3.44 14.62 -4.51
N ILE A 195 -2.87 14.71 -3.32
CA ILE A 195 -2.39 13.52 -2.58
C ILE A 195 -3.58 12.57 -2.35
N LEU A 196 -3.41 11.33 -2.79
CA LEU A 196 -4.53 10.38 -2.81
C LEU A 196 -4.62 9.54 -1.54
N HIS A 197 -3.53 9.46 -0.77
CA HIS A 197 -3.43 8.52 0.34
C HIS A 197 -2.59 9.09 1.48
N PHE A 198 -3.20 9.17 2.66
CA PHE A 198 -2.55 9.48 3.93
C PHE A 198 -2.72 8.32 4.90
N TYR A 199 -1.75 8.15 5.79
CA TYR A 199 -1.70 7.08 6.76
C TYR A 199 -1.04 7.53 8.06
N THR A 200 -1.51 6.98 9.18
CA THR A 200 -0.80 7.06 10.46
C THR A 200 -1.17 5.89 11.36
N GLN A 201 -0.35 5.66 12.38
CA GLN A 201 -0.58 4.69 13.44
C GLN A 201 -0.91 5.45 14.72
N CYS A 202 -2.08 5.20 15.29
CA CYS A 202 -2.55 5.84 16.52
C CYS A 202 -2.32 4.91 17.71
N TYR A 203 -1.36 5.27 18.55
CA TYR A 203 -1.07 4.63 19.82
C TYR A 203 -1.80 5.37 20.93
N ASN A 204 -2.40 4.63 21.86
CA ASN A 204 -2.70 5.17 23.19
C ASN A 204 -1.54 4.82 24.13
N ASP A 205 -1.48 5.42 25.32
CA ASP A 205 -0.38 5.20 26.28
C ASP A 205 -0.18 3.72 26.68
N ASP A 206 -1.23 2.91 26.62
CA ASP A 206 -1.17 1.48 26.93
C ASP A 206 -0.86 0.60 25.70
N SER A 207 -0.75 1.19 24.50
CA SER A 207 -0.54 0.49 23.22
C SER A 207 -1.53 -0.67 23.01
N SER A 208 -2.82 -0.36 23.10
CA SER A 208 -3.96 -1.27 23.17
C SER A 208 -5.06 -0.90 22.16
N ASP A 209 -6.16 -1.66 22.11
CA ASP A 209 -7.32 -1.36 21.27
C ASP A 209 -8.17 -0.19 21.77
N LYS A 210 -7.80 0.43 22.89
CA LYS A 210 -8.42 1.67 23.36
C LYS A 210 -8.36 2.78 22.31
N SER A 211 -7.27 2.89 21.55
CA SER A 211 -7.19 3.89 20.47
C SER A 211 -8.23 3.66 19.38
N TYR A 212 -8.60 2.40 19.11
CA TYR A 212 -9.63 2.08 18.12
C TYR A 212 -10.98 2.58 18.59
N PHE A 213 -11.36 2.26 19.83
CA PHE A 213 -12.65 2.64 20.37
C PHE A 213 -12.80 4.15 20.52
N GLU A 214 -11.76 4.84 21.00
CA GLU A 214 -11.76 6.30 21.11
C GLU A 214 -11.94 6.99 19.75
N LEU A 215 -11.18 6.57 18.73
CA LEU A 215 -11.32 7.09 17.37
C LEU A 215 -12.66 6.74 16.74
N ARG A 216 -13.13 5.50 16.90
CA ARG A 216 -14.42 5.03 16.37
C ARG A 216 -15.55 5.88 16.93
N ASP A 217 -15.60 6.06 18.24
CA ASP A 217 -16.68 6.77 18.91
C ASP A 217 -16.68 8.26 18.53
N GLN A 218 -15.49 8.88 18.41
CA GLN A 218 -15.37 10.25 17.90
C GLN A 218 -15.87 10.36 16.45
N LEU A 219 -15.45 9.47 15.55
CA LEU A 219 -15.85 9.53 14.15
C LEU A 219 -17.35 9.22 13.99
N ILE A 220 -17.92 8.31 14.77
CA ILE A 220 -19.37 8.08 14.84
C ILE A 220 -20.10 9.35 15.28
N GLN A 221 -19.59 10.07 16.28
CA GLN A 221 -20.17 11.33 16.72
C GLN A 221 -20.12 12.40 15.61
N ASP A 222 -19.03 12.45 14.86
CA ASP A 222 -18.78 13.48 13.85
C ASP A 222 -19.57 13.29 12.56
N PHE A 223 -19.71 12.04 12.11
CA PHE A 223 -20.38 11.67 10.87
C PHE A 223 -21.83 11.18 11.07
N GLY A 224 -22.13 10.66 12.27
CA GLY A 224 -23.34 9.89 12.53
C GLY A 224 -23.27 8.46 11.97
N ASP A 225 -24.01 7.53 12.57
CA ASP A 225 -24.01 6.10 12.19
C ASP A 225 -24.34 5.82 10.72
N LYS A 226 -25.13 6.70 10.08
CA LYS A 226 -25.63 6.50 8.70
C LYS A 226 -24.61 6.77 7.61
N GLU A 227 -23.55 7.52 7.93
CA GLU A 227 -22.46 7.85 7.00
C GLU A 227 -21.31 6.82 7.12
N SER A 228 -21.46 5.83 8.01
CA SER A 228 -20.67 4.61 7.98
C SER A 228 -21.15 3.73 6.82
N TYR A 229 -20.23 3.28 5.98
CA TYR A 229 -20.61 2.44 4.83
C TYR A 229 -20.03 1.02 4.90
N LEU A 230 -18.95 0.82 5.67
CA LEU A 230 -18.35 -0.49 5.92
C LEU A 230 -17.76 -0.53 7.33
N GLY A 231 -18.20 -1.51 8.13
CA GLY A 231 -17.61 -1.80 9.43
C GLY A 231 -17.79 -3.27 9.76
N TYR A 232 -16.77 -3.85 10.40
CA TYR A 232 -16.87 -5.17 11.01
C TYR A 232 -15.99 -5.22 12.26
N GLU A 233 -16.46 -5.94 13.26
CA GLU A 233 -15.73 -6.17 14.49
C GLU A 233 -15.58 -7.68 14.71
N ARG A 234 -14.52 -8.25 14.15
CA ARG A 234 -14.16 -9.66 14.33
C ARG A 234 -13.14 -9.80 15.45
N ASP A 235 -13.00 -11.01 15.98
CA ASP A 235 -12.04 -11.32 17.03
C ASP A 235 -10.58 -11.10 16.60
N ASP A 236 -10.27 -11.25 15.30
CA ASP A 236 -8.94 -11.07 14.73
C ASP A 236 -8.67 -9.63 14.26
N GLN A 237 -9.71 -8.86 13.96
CA GLN A 237 -9.59 -7.52 13.42
C GLN A 237 -10.90 -6.72 13.56
N LYS A 238 -10.76 -5.46 13.92
CA LYS A 238 -11.84 -4.47 13.88
C LYS A 238 -11.54 -3.41 12.84
N CYS A 239 -12.55 -3.04 12.07
CA CYS A 239 -12.45 -2.07 10.99
C CYS A 239 -13.71 -1.21 10.93
N TYR A 240 -13.54 0.09 10.70
CA TYR A 240 -14.64 1.00 10.47
C TYR A 240 -14.24 2.07 9.43
N SER A 241 -15.13 2.36 8.48
CA SER A 241 -14.90 3.31 7.40
C SER A 241 -16.04 4.32 7.25
N PHE A 242 -15.66 5.58 7.09
CA PHE A 242 -16.54 6.74 6.89
C PHE A 242 -16.29 7.37 5.52
N ASN A 243 -17.34 7.95 4.94
CA ASN A 243 -17.22 8.74 3.70
C ASN A 243 -17.58 10.21 3.98
N ALA A 244 -16.66 11.10 3.65
CA ALA A 244 -16.83 12.55 3.72
C ALA A 244 -16.69 13.13 2.31
N GLU A 245 -17.77 13.11 1.52
CA GLU A 245 -17.82 13.66 0.15
C GLU A 245 -16.64 13.18 -0.73
N GLY A 246 -16.47 11.86 -0.80
CA GLY A 246 -15.39 11.23 -1.56
C GLY A 246 -14.06 11.12 -0.82
N MET A 247 -13.93 11.67 0.39
CA MET A 247 -12.83 11.33 1.30
C MET A 247 -13.21 10.11 2.12
N THR A 248 -12.46 9.02 2.00
CA THR A 248 -12.65 7.82 2.82
C THR A 248 -11.71 7.87 4.01
N ILE A 249 -12.23 7.81 5.23
CA ILE A 249 -11.43 7.70 6.46
C ILE A 249 -11.72 6.32 7.05
N SER A 250 -10.68 5.49 7.20
CA SER A 250 -10.80 4.14 7.74
C SER A 250 -9.90 3.94 8.94
N ILE A 251 -10.44 3.30 9.98
CA ILE A 251 -9.71 2.91 11.16
C ILE A 251 -9.66 1.38 11.26
N VAL A 252 -8.49 0.81 11.55
CA VAL A 252 -8.29 -0.63 11.66
C VAL A 252 -7.43 -0.97 12.85
N TYR A 253 -7.89 -1.90 13.69
CA TYR A 253 -7.09 -2.53 14.74
C TYR A 253 -6.99 -4.03 14.48
N THR A 254 -5.76 -4.55 14.46
CA THR A 254 -5.49 -5.97 14.22
C THR A 254 -5.07 -6.62 15.54
N TYR A 255 -5.78 -7.68 15.92
CA TYR A 255 -5.48 -8.48 17.11
C TYR A 255 -4.54 -9.62 16.76
N ASP A 256 -3.97 -10.24 17.81
CA ASP A 256 -3.14 -11.42 17.63
C ASP A 256 -4.02 -12.59 17.15
N SER A 257 -3.66 -13.15 15.99
CA SER A 257 -4.39 -14.25 15.35
C SER A 257 -3.42 -15.26 14.74
N GLU A 258 -3.93 -16.33 14.12
CA GLU A 258 -3.05 -17.29 13.41
C GLU A 258 -2.24 -16.61 12.29
N TYR A 259 -2.79 -15.57 11.67
CA TYR A 259 -2.24 -14.94 10.46
C TYR A 259 -1.68 -13.53 10.68
N GLY A 260 -1.94 -12.89 11.82
CA GLY A 260 -1.55 -11.51 12.09
C GLY A 260 -1.01 -11.30 13.50
N PHE A 261 -0.12 -10.33 13.67
CA PHE A 261 0.45 -9.93 14.96
C PHE A 261 -0.20 -8.64 15.45
N GLU A 262 -0.42 -8.53 16.76
CA GLU A 262 -0.96 -7.32 17.36
C GLU A 262 0.15 -6.27 17.55
N GLY A 263 0.04 -5.16 16.81
CA GLY A 263 0.99 -4.04 16.86
C GLY A 263 0.75 -3.05 17.99
N GLY A 264 -0.41 -3.08 18.66
CA GLY A 264 -0.74 -2.15 19.74
C GLY A 264 -1.16 -0.74 19.28
N TYR A 265 -1.60 -0.59 18.04
CA TYR A 265 -2.06 0.68 17.47
C TYR A 265 -3.28 0.50 16.57
N THR A 266 -3.99 1.60 16.36
CA THR A 266 -5.03 1.70 15.33
C THR A 266 -4.44 2.35 14.09
N SER A 267 -4.53 1.69 12.93
CA SER A 267 -4.19 2.32 11.65
C SER A 267 -5.30 3.28 11.26
N ILE A 268 -4.96 4.53 10.92
CA ILE A 268 -5.86 5.45 10.23
C ILE A 268 -5.39 5.54 8.78
N GLU A 269 -6.31 5.29 7.85
CA GLU A 269 -6.11 5.45 6.42
C GLU A 269 -7.08 6.49 5.86
N ILE A 270 -6.57 7.51 5.17
CA ILE A 270 -7.38 8.55 4.53
C ILE A 270 -7.13 8.52 3.03
N LYS A 271 -8.17 8.22 2.26
CA LYS A 271 -8.12 8.09 0.79
C LYS A 271 -8.97 9.15 0.13
N ASN A 272 -8.35 9.98 -0.72
CA ASN A 272 -9.05 10.91 -1.57
C ASN A 272 -9.58 10.18 -2.81
N LYS A 273 -10.87 9.85 -2.82
CA LYS A 273 -11.57 9.19 -3.93
C LYS A 273 -12.34 10.17 -4.82
N ARG A 274 -12.23 11.49 -4.60
CA ARG A 274 -12.91 12.51 -5.41
C ARG A 274 -12.48 12.44 -6.87
N GLU A 275 -13.39 12.80 -7.76
CA GLU A 275 -13.14 12.82 -9.20
C GLU A 275 -12.67 14.21 -9.65
N TYR A 276 -11.70 14.23 -10.56
CA TYR A 276 -11.04 15.42 -11.10
C TYR A 276 -11.17 15.42 -12.64
N PRO A 277 -12.38 15.63 -13.18
CA PRO A 277 -12.64 15.51 -14.62
C PRO A 277 -11.83 16.46 -15.48
N GLU A 278 -11.36 17.58 -14.95
CA GLU A 278 -10.47 18.53 -15.60
C GLU A 278 -9.12 17.89 -15.99
N LEU A 279 -8.62 16.91 -15.23
CA LEU A 279 -7.40 16.17 -15.56
C LEU A 279 -7.54 15.28 -16.80
N LEU A 280 -8.78 14.92 -17.15
CA LEU A 280 -9.10 14.09 -18.31
C LEU A 280 -9.18 14.91 -19.60
N ILE A 281 -9.09 16.24 -19.53
CA ILE A 281 -9.12 17.11 -20.70
C ILE A 281 -7.77 17.04 -21.44
N ASP A 282 -7.83 16.95 -22.76
CA ASP A 282 -6.68 16.94 -23.66
C ASP A 282 -6.85 18.01 -24.75
N SER A 283 -6.81 19.27 -24.33
CA SER A 283 -7.02 20.42 -25.21
C SER A 283 -6.04 20.47 -26.38
N GLU A 284 -4.85 19.89 -26.24
CA GLU A 284 -3.81 19.87 -27.27
C GLU A 284 -4.12 18.86 -28.36
N TYR A 285 -4.41 17.60 -28.00
CA TYR A 285 -4.72 16.59 -29.00
C TYR A 285 -6.10 16.83 -29.63
N GLU A 286 -7.08 17.31 -28.88
CA GLU A 286 -8.43 17.57 -29.39
C GLU A 286 -8.43 18.50 -30.62
N LYS A 287 -7.59 19.56 -30.59
CA LYS A 287 -7.47 20.54 -31.68
C LYS A 287 -6.90 19.94 -32.97
N LYS A 288 -5.88 19.08 -32.86
CA LYS A 288 -5.07 18.64 -34.01
C LYS A 288 -5.25 17.18 -34.43
N GLY A 289 -5.74 16.34 -33.52
CA GLY A 289 -5.83 14.91 -33.69
C GLY A 289 -6.76 14.53 -34.84
N GLN A 290 -6.58 13.37 -35.44
CA GLN A 290 -7.46 12.89 -36.50
C GLN A 290 -7.55 11.36 -36.49
N ILE A 291 -8.47 10.83 -37.30
CA ILE A 291 -8.68 9.40 -37.49
C ILE A 291 -8.49 9.14 -38.98
N ASP A 292 -7.31 8.68 -39.35
CA ASP A 292 -6.96 8.35 -40.74
C ASP A 292 -7.36 6.91 -41.10
N ASP A 293 -7.16 5.99 -40.16
CA ASP A 293 -7.54 4.57 -40.27
C ASP A 293 -7.86 4.01 -38.89
N TYR A 294 -8.61 2.91 -38.80
CA TYR A 294 -8.99 2.33 -37.51
C TYR A 294 -9.31 0.83 -37.56
N LEU A 295 -9.22 0.20 -36.40
CA LEU A 295 -9.59 -1.18 -36.13
C LEU A 295 -10.50 -1.24 -34.91
N TYR A 296 -11.64 -1.93 -35.02
CA TYR A 296 -12.41 -2.34 -33.87
C TYR A 296 -11.91 -3.68 -33.32
N ILE A 297 -11.97 -3.81 -32.00
CA ILE A 297 -11.90 -5.10 -31.31
C ILE A 297 -13.33 -5.45 -30.91
N ASP A 298 -13.95 -6.41 -31.59
CA ASP A 298 -15.35 -6.78 -31.37
C ASP A 298 -15.48 -7.80 -30.23
N GLU A 299 -14.86 -7.47 -29.10
CA GLU A 299 -14.77 -8.32 -27.92
C GLU A 299 -15.15 -7.55 -26.66
N GLU A 300 -15.57 -8.29 -25.63
CA GLU A 300 -15.80 -7.73 -24.31
C GLU A 300 -14.46 -7.55 -23.59
N ILE A 301 -13.89 -6.35 -23.75
CA ILE A 301 -12.64 -5.93 -23.09
C ILE A 301 -12.89 -4.70 -22.23
N GLU A 302 -11.88 -4.32 -21.46
CA GLU A 302 -11.84 -3.11 -20.65
C GLU A 302 -10.63 -2.25 -21.02
N THR A 303 -10.68 -0.96 -20.70
CA THR A 303 -9.53 -0.05 -20.79
C THR A 303 -9.31 0.60 -19.43
N SER A 304 -8.07 1.03 -19.16
CA SER A 304 -7.75 1.67 -17.90
C SER A 304 -8.53 2.98 -17.73
N SER A 305 -9.17 3.13 -16.57
CA SER A 305 -9.83 4.35 -16.12
C SER A 305 -9.01 5.11 -15.07
N ASN A 306 -7.81 4.62 -14.73
CA ASN A 306 -7.05 5.08 -13.57
C ASN A 306 -6.24 6.36 -13.84
N TYR A 307 -6.91 7.42 -14.30
CA TYR A 307 -6.26 8.65 -14.75
C TYR A 307 -5.47 9.36 -13.66
N LYS A 308 -5.85 9.22 -12.38
CA LYS A 308 -5.11 9.79 -11.25
C LYS A 308 -3.69 9.21 -11.11
N PHE A 309 -3.41 8.05 -11.71
CA PHE A 309 -2.08 7.42 -11.75
C PHE A 309 -1.45 7.39 -13.15
N ASN A 310 -2.23 7.60 -14.21
CA ASN A 310 -1.76 7.61 -15.58
C ASN A 310 -2.22 8.88 -16.34
N PRO A 311 -1.31 9.84 -16.62
CA PRO A 311 -1.65 11.09 -17.29
C PRO A 311 -2.10 10.94 -18.74
N ARG A 312 -1.88 9.76 -19.35
CA ARG A 312 -2.29 9.50 -20.74
C ARG A 312 -3.78 9.19 -20.87
N ILE A 313 -4.45 8.84 -19.78
CA ILE A 313 -5.88 8.54 -19.80
C ILE A 313 -6.63 9.86 -19.87
N LYS A 314 -7.38 10.02 -20.96
CA LYS A 314 -8.17 11.21 -21.28
C LYS A 314 -9.59 10.81 -21.57
N GLN A 315 -10.50 11.76 -21.43
CA GLN A 315 -11.92 11.55 -21.72
C GLN A 315 -12.27 12.29 -23.00
N LYS A 316 -13.12 11.68 -23.82
CA LYS A 316 -13.80 12.32 -24.97
C LYS A 316 -12.83 12.92 -26.00
N PHE A 317 -12.62 12.18 -27.07
CA PHE A 317 -12.06 12.72 -28.31
C PHE A 317 -13.23 13.04 -29.25
N SER A 318 -13.52 14.32 -29.54
CA SER A 318 -14.76 14.69 -30.29
C SER A 318 -14.88 14.08 -31.68
N LYS A 319 -13.75 13.65 -32.26
CA LYS A 319 -13.70 12.99 -33.57
C LYS A 319 -14.13 11.51 -33.51
N LEU A 320 -14.18 10.91 -32.32
CA LEU A 320 -14.84 9.63 -32.09
C LEU A 320 -16.32 9.88 -31.79
N ASN A 321 -17.20 9.46 -32.70
CA ASN A 321 -18.64 9.52 -32.43
C ASN A 321 -19.05 8.43 -31.40
N ALA A 322 -20.26 8.57 -30.83
CA ALA A 322 -20.74 7.66 -29.78
C ALA A 322 -20.78 6.18 -30.21
N ASN A 323 -21.02 5.90 -31.49
CA ASN A 323 -21.04 4.53 -32.00
C ASN A 323 -19.61 3.95 -32.08
N MET A 324 -18.61 4.79 -32.38
CA MET A 324 -17.21 4.36 -32.43
C MET A 324 -16.67 4.05 -31.04
N ILE A 325 -16.96 4.88 -30.03
CA ILE A 325 -16.34 4.75 -28.70
C ILE A 325 -16.97 3.65 -27.83
N ASN A 326 -18.21 3.24 -28.11
CA ASN A 326 -18.87 2.13 -27.43
C ASN A 326 -18.31 0.76 -27.83
N LYS A 327 -17.50 0.69 -28.89
CA LYS A 327 -16.68 -0.46 -29.21
C LYS A 327 -15.21 -0.13 -28.93
N PRO A 328 -14.42 -1.07 -28.42
CA PRO A 328 -13.00 -0.83 -28.28
C PRO A 328 -12.38 -0.59 -29.66
N ILE A 329 -11.62 0.49 -29.77
CA ILE A 329 -11.10 1.00 -31.04
C ILE A 329 -9.62 1.35 -30.91
N ILE A 330 -8.87 1.00 -31.95
CA ILE A 330 -7.51 1.46 -32.21
C ILE A 330 -7.57 2.33 -33.45
N TRP A 331 -7.00 3.54 -33.44
CA TRP A 331 -6.95 4.39 -34.62
C TRP A 331 -5.54 4.92 -34.91
N MET A 332 -5.30 5.19 -36.18
CA MET A 332 -4.11 5.84 -36.70
C MET A 332 -4.38 7.32 -36.89
N ASP A 333 -3.44 8.13 -36.42
CA ASP A 333 -3.33 9.55 -36.71
C ASP A 333 -1.97 9.79 -37.37
N ILE A 334 -1.95 9.63 -38.70
CA ILE A 334 -0.75 9.68 -39.53
C ILE A 334 -0.14 11.07 -39.49
N LYS A 335 -0.98 12.13 -39.53
CA LYS A 335 -0.50 13.52 -39.54
C LYS A 335 0.21 13.91 -38.26
N ASN A 336 -0.23 13.40 -37.11
CA ASN A 336 0.38 13.69 -35.81
C ASN A 336 1.33 12.60 -35.32
N ASP A 337 1.72 11.64 -36.18
CA ASP A 337 2.57 10.49 -35.82
C ASP A 337 2.07 9.77 -34.56
N SER A 338 0.76 9.46 -34.49
CA SER A 338 0.14 8.97 -33.28
C SER A 338 -0.77 7.75 -33.51
N ILE A 339 -0.88 6.91 -32.48
CA ILE A 339 -1.82 5.80 -32.40
C ILE A 339 -2.69 6.02 -31.18
N GLY A 340 -4.00 5.98 -31.37
CA GLY A 340 -4.96 6.12 -30.29
C GLY A 340 -5.69 4.83 -29.98
N PHE A 341 -6.11 4.71 -28.73
CA PHE A 341 -6.83 3.58 -28.18
C PHE A 341 -7.98 4.11 -27.34
N ALA A 342 -9.20 3.65 -27.56
CA ALA A 342 -10.35 4.08 -26.80
C ALA A 342 -11.32 2.95 -26.52
N TYR A 343 -12.02 3.09 -25.39
CA TYR A 343 -13.21 2.30 -25.09
C TYR A 343 -14.09 3.04 -24.07
N LYS A 344 -15.40 2.97 -24.27
CA LYS A 344 -16.44 3.64 -23.49
C LYS A 344 -16.25 5.17 -23.47
N LYS A 345 -15.65 5.72 -22.43
CA LYS A 345 -15.44 7.17 -22.28
C LYS A 345 -13.97 7.57 -22.26
N TYR A 346 -13.07 6.60 -22.16
CA TYR A 346 -11.65 6.86 -22.01
C TYR A 346 -10.90 6.56 -23.29
N TYR A 347 -9.85 7.35 -23.52
CA TYR A 347 -8.90 7.09 -24.57
C TYR A 347 -7.47 7.39 -24.09
N GLN A 348 -6.51 6.84 -24.81
CA GLN A 348 -5.08 7.11 -24.66
C GLN A 348 -4.47 7.29 -26.05
N VAL A 349 -3.49 8.19 -26.18
CA VAL A 349 -2.77 8.43 -27.44
C VAL A 349 -1.27 8.33 -27.19
N PHE A 350 -0.60 7.65 -28.12
CA PHE A 350 0.84 7.42 -28.07
C PHE A 350 1.46 7.90 -29.37
N LYS A 351 2.63 8.54 -29.29
CA LYS A 351 3.43 8.79 -30.49
C LYS A 351 3.90 7.47 -31.05
N ARG A 352 3.72 7.25 -32.34
CA ARG A 352 4.13 6.02 -33.02
C ARG A 352 5.65 5.83 -32.93
N SER A 353 6.42 6.91 -33.06
CA SER A 353 7.88 6.90 -32.85
C SER A 353 8.34 6.45 -31.44
N GLN A 354 7.46 6.44 -30.45
CA GLN A 354 7.77 5.96 -29.09
C GLN A 354 7.39 4.50 -28.86
N ILE A 355 6.68 3.86 -29.81
CA ILE A 355 6.24 2.48 -29.71
C ILE A 355 7.27 1.59 -30.41
N LYS A 356 7.90 0.71 -29.63
CA LYS A 356 8.84 -0.29 -30.13
C LYS A 356 8.10 -1.51 -30.70
N SER A 357 7.13 -2.01 -29.95
CA SER A 357 6.30 -3.15 -30.34
C SER A 357 5.01 -3.19 -29.52
N PHE A 358 4.08 -4.05 -29.92
CA PHE A 358 2.98 -4.48 -29.09
C PHE A 358 3.25 -5.89 -28.56
N SER A 359 2.79 -6.18 -27.34
CA SER A 359 2.76 -7.53 -26.79
C SER A 359 1.36 -7.92 -26.32
N ILE A 360 1.04 -9.20 -26.44
CA ILE A 360 -0.11 -9.82 -25.83
C ILE A 360 0.41 -10.69 -24.69
N GLN A 361 -0.04 -10.42 -23.46
CA GLN A 361 0.23 -11.26 -22.30
C GLN A 361 -1.02 -12.05 -21.97
N ASN A 362 -0.93 -13.37 -22.03
CA ASN A 362 -1.96 -14.28 -21.54
C ASN A 362 -1.56 -14.78 -20.15
N VAL A 363 -2.46 -14.61 -19.20
CA VAL A 363 -2.32 -15.05 -17.81
C VAL A 363 -3.30 -16.20 -17.58
N LEU A 364 -2.74 -17.39 -17.41
CA LEU A 364 -3.49 -18.59 -17.09
C LEU A 364 -3.91 -18.55 -15.62
N PRO A 365 -5.15 -18.95 -15.29
CA PRO A 365 -5.60 -18.98 -13.91
C PRO A 365 -4.93 -20.11 -13.13
N ALA A 366 -4.36 -19.82 -11.96
CA ALA A 366 -4.24 -20.84 -10.90
C ALA A 366 -5.55 -20.96 -10.11
N LYS A 367 -6.27 -19.84 -9.92
CA LYS A 367 -7.65 -19.74 -9.41
C LYS A 367 -8.37 -18.61 -10.15
N GLY A 368 -9.65 -18.79 -10.51
CA GLY A 368 -10.44 -17.77 -11.24
C GLY A 368 -10.37 -17.90 -12.76
N SER A 369 -10.62 -16.81 -13.49
CA SER A 369 -10.81 -16.83 -14.95
C SER A 369 -9.56 -16.56 -15.80
N GLY A 370 -8.44 -16.16 -15.19
CA GLY A 370 -7.26 -15.67 -15.91
C GLY A 370 -7.53 -14.34 -16.63
N GLY A 371 -6.62 -13.92 -17.49
CA GLY A 371 -6.75 -12.65 -18.23
C GLY A 371 -5.86 -12.56 -19.46
N GLY A 372 -6.27 -11.76 -20.44
CA GLY A 372 -5.48 -11.38 -21.60
C GLY A 372 -5.24 -9.87 -21.57
N TYR A 373 -4.04 -9.42 -21.93
CA TYR A 373 -3.66 -8.01 -21.92
C TYR A 373 -2.99 -7.62 -23.24
N LEU A 374 -3.51 -6.57 -23.88
CA LEU A 374 -2.83 -5.90 -24.98
C LEU A 374 -1.96 -4.77 -24.40
N GLN A 375 -0.67 -4.85 -24.66
CA GLN A 375 0.34 -3.96 -24.11
C GLN A 375 1.10 -3.22 -25.22
N ILE A 376 1.52 -2.00 -24.90
CA ILE A 376 2.48 -1.24 -25.69
C ILE A 376 3.83 -1.36 -25.01
N ASN A 377 4.84 -1.81 -25.75
CA ASN A 377 6.24 -1.72 -25.34
C ASN A 377 6.84 -0.45 -25.92
N LEU A 378 7.28 0.44 -25.04
CA LEU A 378 7.85 1.73 -25.40
C LEU A 378 9.36 1.60 -25.68
N SER A 379 9.89 2.55 -26.43
CA SER A 379 11.32 2.58 -26.82
C SER A 379 12.28 2.71 -25.64
N ASP A 380 11.80 3.15 -24.47
CA ASP A 380 12.57 3.20 -23.21
C ASP A 380 12.55 1.87 -22.42
N ASN A 381 12.03 0.81 -23.03
CA ASN A 381 11.80 -0.51 -22.44
C ASN A 381 10.75 -0.56 -21.30
N SER A 382 10.01 0.53 -21.08
CA SER A 382 8.80 0.46 -20.26
C SER A 382 7.64 -0.13 -21.07
N TYR A 383 6.60 -0.60 -20.38
CA TYR A 383 5.37 -1.07 -21.02
C TYR A 383 4.13 -0.51 -20.33
N THR A 384 3.00 -0.53 -21.02
CA THR A 384 1.70 -0.16 -20.46
C THR A 384 0.58 -1.03 -21.02
N ASN A 385 -0.34 -1.46 -20.16
CA ASN A 385 -1.55 -2.16 -20.55
C ASN A 385 -2.55 -1.14 -21.12
N ILE A 386 -3.12 -1.44 -22.28
CA ILE A 386 -4.10 -0.56 -22.95
C ILE A 386 -5.50 -1.14 -22.86
N PHE A 387 -5.60 -2.44 -23.17
CA PHE A 387 -6.82 -3.21 -23.04
C PHE A 387 -6.59 -4.48 -22.24
N SER A 388 -7.61 -4.89 -21.49
CA SER A 388 -7.64 -6.15 -20.74
C SER A 388 -8.93 -6.90 -21.04
N GLY A 389 -8.88 -8.22 -21.05
CA GLY A 389 -10.06 -9.06 -21.26
C GLY A 389 -9.80 -10.50 -20.83
N LYS A 390 -10.58 -11.44 -21.35
CA LYS A 390 -10.39 -12.87 -21.07
C LYS A 390 -9.05 -13.37 -21.65
N CYS A 391 -8.54 -14.47 -21.11
CA CYS A 391 -7.35 -15.13 -21.66
C CYS A 391 -7.54 -15.44 -23.16
N HIS A 392 -6.51 -15.23 -23.97
CA HIS A 392 -6.47 -15.40 -25.44
C HIS A 392 -7.36 -14.46 -26.27
N ILE A 393 -8.06 -13.50 -25.65
CA ILE A 393 -9.01 -12.61 -26.36
C ILE A 393 -8.36 -11.76 -27.46
N PHE A 394 -7.05 -11.50 -27.36
CA PHE A 394 -6.32 -10.66 -28.32
C PHE A 394 -5.57 -11.45 -29.40
N ASP A 395 -5.49 -12.78 -29.29
CA ASP A 395 -4.61 -13.60 -30.14
C ASP A 395 -5.00 -13.48 -31.63
N GLU A 396 -6.29 -13.40 -31.93
CA GLU A 396 -6.79 -13.23 -33.31
C GLU A 396 -6.56 -11.83 -33.89
N TYR A 397 -6.21 -10.85 -33.04
CA TYR A 397 -5.98 -9.46 -33.44
C TYR A 397 -4.53 -9.18 -33.82
N VAL A 398 -3.59 -10.11 -33.62
CA VAL A 398 -2.16 -9.93 -33.92
C VAL A 398 -1.91 -9.38 -35.33
N LYS A 399 -2.46 -10.05 -36.35
CA LYS A 399 -2.28 -9.62 -37.76
C LYS A 399 -3.03 -8.34 -38.07
N LYS A 400 -4.21 -8.14 -37.47
CA LYS A 400 -5.05 -6.94 -37.69
C LYS A 400 -4.36 -5.68 -37.14
N ILE A 401 -3.84 -5.77 -35.91
CA ILE A 401 -3.11 -4.67 -35.25
C ILE A 401 -1.80 -4.39 -35.99
N SER A 402 -1.03 -5.43 -36.34
CA SER A 402 0.20 -5.28 -37.10
C SER A 402 -0.04 -4.65 -38.48
N GLY A 403 -1.11 -5.07 -39.17
CA GLY A 403 -1.52 -4.49 -40.45
C GLY A 403 -1.91 -3.02 -40.36
N LEU A 404 -2.71 -2.64 -39.35
CA LEU A 404 -3.12 -1.25 -39.14
C LEU A 404 -1.94 -0.34 -38.80
N THR A 405 -1.10 -0.77 -37.85
CA THR A 405 -0.08 0.10 -37.23
C THR A 405 1.27 0.06 -37.94
N GLY A 406 1.52 -1.01 -38.70
CA GLY A 406 2.84 -1.33 -39.26
C GLY A 406 3.89 -1.66 -38.19
N ILE A 407 3.48 -1.94 -36.95
CA ILE A 407 4.36 -2.27 -35.83
C ILE A 407 4.19 -3.75 -35.47
N GLN A 408 5.29 -4.40 -35.12
CA GLN A 408 5.27 -5.81 -34.73
C GLN A 408 4.41 -6.03 -33.47
N VAL A 409 3.61 -7.09 -33.51
CA VAL A 409 2.83 -7.60 -32.39
C VAL A 409 3.30 -9.02 -32.08
N SER A 410 3.65 -9.31 -30.83
CA SER A 410 4.08 -10.64 -30.37
C SER A 410 3.21 -11.14 -29.22
N ILE A 411 3.04 -12.46 -29.12
CA ILE A 411 2.42 -13.11 -27.95
C ILE A 411 3.57 -13.52 -27.02
N ALA A 412 3.54 -13.05 -25.78
CA ALA A 412 4.51 -13.42 -24.75
C ALA A 412 4.24 -14.84 -24.23
N GLU A 413 5.23 -15.42 -23.55
CA GLU A 413 5.04 -16.71 -22.88
C GLU A 413 3.93 -16.61 -21.83
N GLU A 414 3.13 -17.66 -21.72
CA GLU A 414 2.01 -17.71 -20.78
C GLU A 414 2.53 -17.63 -19.33
N TYR A 415 1.87 -16.80 -18.53
CA TYR A 415 2.19 -16.63 -17.13
C TYR A 415 1.08 -17.26 -16.27
N TYR A 416 1.45 -17.95 -15.19
CA TYR A 416 0.50 -18.46 -14.21
C TYR A 416 0.36 -17.43 -13.08
N ASP A 417 -0.86 -16.99 -12.81
CA ASP A 417 -1.16 -16.16 -11.63
C ASP A 417 -0.89 -17.01 -10.37
N SER A 418 0.21 -16.78 -9.65
CA SER A 418 0.69 -17.65 -8.56
C SER A 418 -0.02 -17.38 -7.25
#